data_AF-A0AAW6SPT8-F1
#
_entry.id   AF-A0AAW6SPT8-F1
#
_cell.length_a   1.000
_cell.length_b   1.000
_cell.length_c   1.000
_cell.angle_alpha   90.00
_cell.angle_beta   90.00
_cell.angle_gamma   90.00
#
_symmetry.space_group_name_H-M   'P 1'
#
loop_
_entity.id
_entity.type
_entity.pdbx_description
1 polymer ?
#
loop_
_entity_poly.entity_id
_entity_poly.type
_entity_poly.pdbx_seq_one_letter_code
_entity_poly.pdbx_strand_id
1 'polypeptide(L)'
;MGLNDMIPKPPDVVTIVSERNPLNPKSPRTIVEVTIIGEAGKCERFLRSSEPYQKAAKGLIRSGFDKICEQNSDIYGVTIFSRDL
;
A
#
# COMPACT_ATOMS: atom_id res chain seq x y z
N MET A 1 7.87 36.09 18.76
CA MET A 1 8.32 34.77 18.28
C MET A 1 7.20 33.80 18.56
N GLY A 2 6.33 33.57 17.57
CA GLY A 2 5.17 32.70 17.74
C GLY A 2 5.60 31.23 17.63
N LEU A 3 5.02 30.39 18.49
CA LEU A 3 5.10 28.93 18.46
C LEU A 3 4.45 28.39 17.18
N ASN A 4 5.06 28.65 16.02
CA ASN A 4 4.87 27.82 14.83
C ASN A 4 5.89 26.67 14.88
N ASP A 5 5.98 26.02 16.05
CA ASP A 5 6.68 24.75 16.21
C ASP A 5 5.90 23.73 15.39
N MET A 6 6.48 23.44 14.22
CA MET A 6 6.07 22.49 13.19
C MET A 6 5.25 21.32 13.74
N ILE A 7 3.93 21.36 13.59
CA ILE A 7 3.12 20.14 13.71
C ILE A 7 3.68 19.17 12.67
N PRO A 8 4.21 18.00 13.07
CA PRO A 8 4.71 17.02 12.12
C PRO A 8 3.59 16.68 11.14
N LYS A 9 3.91 16.67 9.84
CA LYS A 9 2.93 16.24 8.85
C LYS A 9 2.61 14.76 9.16
N PRO A 10 1.33 14.35 9.17
CA PRO A 10 1.00 12.93 9.31
C PRO A 10 1.65 12.15 8.16
N PRO A 11 2.02 10.88 8.39
CA PRO A 11 2.63 10.06 7.35
C PRO A 11 1.65 9.79 6.22
N ASP A 12 2.18 9.54 5.02
CA ASP A 12 1.40 8.95 3.94
C ASP A 12 1.20 7.46 4.25
N VAL A 13 -0.04 6.98 4.17
CA VAL A 13 -0.37 5.58 4.43
C VAL A 13 -1.12 4.99 3.25
N VAL A 14 -0.67 3.83 2.78
CA VAL A 14 -1.33 3.07 1.72
C VAL A 14 -1.71 1.70 2.25
N THR A 15 -3.01 1.42 2.26
CA THR A 15 -3.53 0.09 2.58
C THR A 15 -3.96 -0.59 1.29
N ILE A 16 -3.50 -1.82 1.08
CA ILE A 16 -3.89 -2.64 -0.06
C ILE A 16 -4.59 -3.88 0.47
N VAL A 17 -5.83 -4.09 0.03
CA VAL A 17 -6.51 -5.38 0.13
C VAL A 17 -6.25 -6.12 -1.17
N SER A 18 -5.80 -7.35 -1.06
CA SER A 18 -5.47 -8.21 -2.17
C SER A 18 -6.12 -9.57 -2.02
N GLU A 19 -6.36 -10.22 -3.14
CA GLU A 19 -6.90 -11.57 -3.19
C GLU A 19 -6.02 -12.48 -4.02
N ARG A 20 -6.16 -13.78 -3.80
CA ARG A 20 -5.54 -14.84 -4.56
C ARG A 20 -6.65 -15.74 -5.09
N ASN A 21 -6.48 -16.25 -6.31
CA ASN A 21 -7.43 -17.20 -6.88
C ASN A 21 -7.50 -18.46 -6.00
N PRO A 22 -8.65 -18.79 -5.40
CA PRO A 22 -8.78 -19.94 -4.51
C PRO A 22 -8.61 -21.27 -5.25
N LEU A 23 -8.86 -21.32 -6.56
CA LEU A 23 -8.69 -22.52 -7.39
C LEU A 23 -7.23 -22.75 -7.80
N ASN A 24 -6.37 -21.74 -7.66
CA ASN A 24 -4.95 -21.85 -7.96
C ASN A 24 -4.12 -21.14 -6.88
N PRO A 25 -3.72 -21.86 -5.81
CA PRO A 25 -2.95 -21.29 -4.70
C PRO A 25 -1.57 -20.73 -5.09
N LYS A 26 -1.08 -21.03 -6.31
CA LYS A 26 0.17 -20.48 -6.84
C LYS A 26 -0.06 -19.19 -7.64
N SER A 27 -1.30 -18.77 -7.86
CA SER A 27 -1.58 -17.53 -8.59
C SER A 27 -1.01 -16.33 -7.82
N PRO A 28 -0.48 -15.32 -8.54
CA PRO A 28 -0.14 -14.06 -7.91
C PRO A 28 -1.38 -13.44 -7.26
N ARG A 29 -1.14 -12.61 -6.23
CA ARG A 29 -2.21 -11.80 -5.63
C ARG A 29 -2.56 -10.62 -6.53
N THR A 30 -3.84 -10.33 -6.66
CA THR A 30 -4.40 -9.16 -7.34
C THR A 30 -4.96 -8.19 -6.31
N ILE A 31 -4.91 -6.90 -6.62
CA ILE A 31 -5.50 -5.86 -5.77
C ILE A 31 -7.02 -5.91 -5.90
N VAL A 32 -7.71 -5.94 -4.77
CA VAL A 32 -9.16 -5.78 -4.69
C VAL A 32 -9.48 -4.32 -4.45
N GLU A 33 -8.83 -3.75 -3.43
CA GLU A 33 -9.10 -2.41 -2.93
C GLU A 33 -7.81 -1.74 -2.47
N VAL A 34 -7.77 -0.41 -2.61
CA VAL A 34 -6.68 0.42 -2.08
C VAL A 34 -7.30 1.60 -1.35
N THR A 35 -6.77 1.88 -0.16
CA THR A 35 -7.02 3.13 0.56
C THR A 35 -5.72 3.91 0.65
N ILE A 36 -5.77 5.21 0.34
CA ILE A 36 -4.63 6.12 0.41
C ILE A 36 -4.98 7.25 1.36
N ILE A 37 -4.14 7.46 2.36
CA ILE A 37 -4.14 8.64 3.23
C ILE A 37 -2.89 9.44 2.87
N GLY A 38 -3.06 10.69 2.44
CA GLY A 38 -1.97 11.51 1.91
C GLY A 38 -1.71 11.24 0.42
N GLU A 39 -0.46 11.12 0.01
CA GLU A 39 -0.04 10.98 -1.39
C GLU A 39 0.81 9.72 -1.63
N ALA A 40 0.39 8.86 -2.57
CA ALA A 40 1.23 7.71 -2.99
C ALA A 40 2.18 8.05 -4.15
N GLY A 41 2.17 9.31 -4.62
CA GLY A 41 3.06 9.86 -5.63
C GLY A 41 2.99 9.11 -6.96
N LYS A 42 4.14 8.90 -7.62
CA LYS A 42 4.22 8.21 -8.92
C LYS A 42 3.74 6.75 -8.89
N CYS A 43 3.51 6.19 -7.70
CA CYS A 43 3.00 4.83 -7.53
C CYS A 43 1.48 4.72 -7.72
N GLU A 44 0.72 5.81 -7.65
CA GLU A 44 -0.75 5.77 -7.73
C GLU A 44 -1.29 5.07 -8.97
N ARG A 45 -0.59 5.20 -10.10
CA ARG A 45 -0.96 4.51 -11.35
C ARG A 45 -0.98 2.98 -11.25
N PHE A 46 -0.31 2.40 -10.25
CA PHE A 46 -0.25 0.96 -10.00
C PHE A 46 -1.20 0.51 -8.88
N LEU A 47 -1.81 1.45 -8.16
CA LEU A 47 -2.72 1.21 -7.05
C LEU A 47 -4.16 1.11 -7.55
N ARG A 48 -4.45 0.08 -8.34
CA ARG A 48 -5.75 -0.10 -8.98
C ARG A 48 -6.25 -1.52 -8.79
N SER A 49 -7.57 -1.66 -8.71
CA SER A 49 -8.20 -2.97 -8.67
C SER A 49 -7.78 -3.82 -9.89
N SER A 50 -7.68 -5.14 -9.70
CA SER A 50 -7.20 -6.14 -10.65
C SER A 50 -5.72 -6.04 -11.05
N GLU A 51 -4.97 -5.01 -10.65
CA GLU A 51 -3.52 -4.98 -10.86
C GLU A 51 -2.80 -5.99 -9.95
N PRO A 52 -1.64 -6.53 -10.37
CA PRO A 52 -0.84 -7.42 -9.53
C PRO A 52 -0.33 -6.70 -8.27
N TYR A 53 -0.60 -7.25 -7.09
CA TYR A 53 -0.14 -6.70 -5.80
C TYR A 53 1.39 -6.48 -5.77
N GLN A 54 2.18 -7.44 -6.27
CA GLN A 54 3.64 -7.33 -6.28
C GLN A 54 4.16 -6.10 -7.05
N LYS A 55 3.44 -5.68 -8.10
CA LYS A 55 3.82 -4.53 -8.92
C LYS A 55 3.57 -3.23 -8.13
N ALA A 56 2.42 -3.13 -7.47
CA ALA A 56 2.10 -2.01 -6.58
C ALA A 56 3.06 -1.93 -5.38
N ALA A 57 3.29 -3.05 -4.69
CA ALA A 57 4.19 -3.10 -3.54
C ALA A 57 5.62 -2.65 -3.90
N LYS A 58 6.16 -3.12 -5.03
CA LYS A 58 7.47 -2.65 -5.54
C LYS A 58 7.45 -1.17 -5.88
N GLY A 59 6.35 -0.65 -6.42
CA GLY A 59 6.19 0.77 -6.72
C GLY A 59 6.19 1.64 -5.47
N LEU A 60 5.52 1.21 -4.40
CA LEU A 60 5.47 1.89 -3.12
C LEU A 60 6.85 1.94 -2.46
N ILE A 61 7.53 0.78 -2.39
CA ILE A 61 8.90 0.71 -1.84
C ILE A 61 9.85 1.63 -2.60
N ARG A 62 9.78 1.65 -3.95
CA ARG A 62 10.58 2.58 -4.77
C ARG A 62 10.21 4.04 -4.59
N SER A 63 9.02 4.32 -4.09
CA SER A 63 8.55 5.67 -3.77
C SER A 63 8.84 6.07 -2.32
N GLY A 64 9.61 5.25 -1.58
CA GLY A 64 10.05 5.54 -0.22
C GLY A 64 9.09 5.08 0.87
N PHE A 65 8.10 4.24 0.55
CA PHE A 65 7.25 3.65 1.57
C PHE A 65 7.87 2.39 2.18
N ASP A 66 7.75 2.26 3.49
CA ASP A 66 8.06 1.05 4.23
C ASP A 66 6.82 0.18 4.39
N LYS A 67 7.02 -1.15 4.30
CA LYS A 67 5.95 -2.11 4.59
C LYS A 67 5.87 -2.32 6.10
N ILE A 68 4.82 -1.78 6.72
CA ILE A 68 4.64 -1.81 8.17
C ILE A 68 4.01 -3.11 8.63
N CYS A 69 2.99 -3.58 7.90
CA CYS A 69 2.25 -4.78 8.26
C CYS A 69 1.83 -5.53 6.99
N GLU A 70 1.86 -6.85 7.07
CA GLU A 70 1.31 -7.75 6.06
C GLU A 70 0.61 -8.90 6.77
N GLN A 71 -0.72 -8.98 6.60
CA GLN A 71 -1.52 -10.08 7.09
C GLN A 71 -2.14 -10.81 5.91
N ASN A 72 -1.82 -12.09 5.77
CA ASN A 72 -2.26 -12.92 4.66
C ASN A 72 -3.04 -14.13 5.18
N SER A 73 -4.21 -14.37 4.59
CA SER A 73 -4.90 -15.67 4.60
C SER A 73 -4.69 -16.36 3.26
N ASP A 74 -5.24 -17.57 3.06
CA ASP A 74 -5.08 -18.30 1.79
C ASP A 74 -5.65 -17.56 0.58
N ILE A 75 -6.74 -16.81 0.80
CA ILE A 75 -7.45 -16.08 -0.26
C ILE A 75 -7.14 -14.59 -0.15
N TYR A 76 -7.41 -13.96 0.99
CA TYR A 76 -7.27 -12.51 1.15
C TYR A 76 -5.94 -12.12 1.80
N GLY A 77 -5.53 -10.88 1.61
CA GLY A 77 -4.35 -10.34 2.24
C GLY A 77 -4.48 -8.83 2.36
N VAL A 78 -4.11 -8.30 3.52
CA VAL A 78 -4.09 -6.86 3.80
C VAL A 78 -2.65 -6.46 4.04
N THR A 79 -2.17 -5.46 3.32
CA THR A 79 -0.83 -4.91 3.51
C THR A 79 -0.91 -3.41 3.73
N ILE A 80 -0.18 -2.91 4.72
CA ILE A 80 -0.10 -1.50 5.06
C ILE A 80 1.33 -1.01 4.81
N PHE A 81 1.42 0.07 4.07
CA PHE A 81 2.65 0.79 3.78
C PHE A 81 2.57 2.19 4.38
N SER A 82 3.69 2.71 4.89
CA SER A 82 3.78 4.07 5.45
C SER A 82 5.03 4.76 4.96
N ARG A 83 4.98 6.09 4.83
CA ARG A 83 6.15 6.94 4.57
C ARG A 83 6.03 8.20 5.40
N ASP A 84 7.04 8.48 6.21
CA ASP A 84 7.15 9.76 6.93
C ASP A 84 7.55 10.88 5.95
N LEU A 85 7.06 12.09 6.22
CA LEU A 85 7.24 13.27 5.38
C LEU A 85 8.17 14.31 6.01
#